data_AF-A0A316ZFI9-F1
#
_entry.id   AF-A0A316ZFI9-F1
#
_cell.length_a   1.000
_cell.length_b   1.000
_cell.length_c   1.000
_cell.angle_alpha   90.00
_cell.angle_beta   90.00
_cell.angle_gamma   90.00
#
_symmetry.space_group_name_H-M   'P 1'
#
loop_
_entity.id
_entity.type
_entity.pdbx_description
1 polymer ?
#
loop_
_entity_poly.entity_id
_entity_poly.type
_entity_poly.pdbx_seq_one_letter_code
_entity_poly.pdbx_strand_id
1 'polypeptide(L)'
;MASSADAYAAARRLVDEAHAADPKGEELHYADGVERWAAALAARPFYAALAAAEAPELLALAARCQHLERFATPRDSFPEGKAGYLKWRRSLYVLQGDRARELLRQVGVAERECDAVRTWVSKTDLQPGKESGELGTQLLEDAAVLVFLQEQLASFAAQHGEYPRRKFVDILRKTWRKLSPAGRDAVAGLDFPEALAGIIAEATEGETQGSAGGEPAAALPAAKEQTLATALADVHLADNAAASTSEVQPQAFHRTEPTEADKGGRTFGSRYLGDEDDMWQHNAWDHAKPPPEHVAMVEGLLAKQRETRVSQEDADKYHASAASYWDTFYSSHDNRFFKDRHWLHHEFPELVATTAADRGPCAVLEVGCGAGNTVFPLLEMNQNPHLRLFACDYSSEAVRVVKSNPLYESPPVGSLTSSVWDLSSTSPPVSADMPFAETAAKLPEGIEPHSLDIVVLIFVLSALHPREWEAAVRNVRTALKPGGMVLLRDYGRHDLPQLRFRKGRLLDENFYVRGDGTRVYFFTPDELQGMFRATPPSITADDGDASTPAEPVDETQYDFKTLQLATDRRLLLNRKERKSMWRVWNQVKLQSLYSEPAAQAQ
;
A
#
# COMPACT_ATOMS: atom_id res chain seq x y z
N MET A 1 -6.00 12.77 -51.85
CA MET A 1 -5.75 12.23 -50.50
C MET A 1 -4.34 11.69 -50.50
N ALA A 2 -3.51 12.05 -49.52
CA ALA A 2 -2.17 11.49 -49.38
C ALA A 2 -2.29 9.96 -49.21
N SER A 3 -1.32 9.19 -49.73
CA SER A 3 -1.31 7.74 -49.48
C SER A 3 -1.04 7.49 -47.98
N SER A 4 -1.40 6.30 -47.47
CA SER A 4 -1.08 5.93 -46.09
C SER A 4 0.43 6.01 -45.81
N ALA A 5 1.26 5.64 -46.78
CA ALA A 5 2.71 5.76 -46.69
C ALA A 5 3.18 7.23 -46.56
N ASP A 6 2.57 8.15 -47.30
CA ASP A 6 2.88 9.58 -47.19
C ASP A 6 2.47 10.14 -45.81
N ALA A 7 1.32 9.69 -45.28
CA ALA A 7 0.84 10.07 -43.96
C ALA A 7 1.77 9.54 -42.85
N TYR A 8 2.27 8.30 -42.96
CA TYR A 8 3.24 7.75 -42.00
C TYR A 8 4.58 8.46 -42.04
N ALA A 9 5.09 8.76 -43.23
CA ALA A 9 6.32 9.54 -43.37
C ALA A 9 6.18 10.95 -42.79
N ALA A 10 5.01 11.58 -42.95
CA ALA A 10 4.70 12.87 -42.34
C ALA A 10 4.58 12.78 -40.81
N ALA A 11 3.91 11.73 -40.29
CA ALA A 11 3.76 11.52 -38.85
C ALA A 11 5.12 11.30 -38.19
N ARG A 12 6.01 10.51 -38.83
CA ARG A 12 7.38 10.31 -38.37
C ARG A 12 8.12 11.63 -38.22
N ARG A 13 8.04 12.54 -39.21
CA ARG A 13 8.68 13.86 -39.11
C ARG A 13 8.17 14.65 -37.90
N LEU A 14 6.86 14.65 -37.65
CA LEU A 14 6.30 15.32 -36.48
C LEU A 14 6.76 14.71 -35.14
N VAL A 15 6.84 13.38 -35.07
CA VAL A 15 7.35 12.66 -33.89
C VAL A 15 8.82 12.95 -33.67
N ASP A 16 9.64 12.93 -34.72
CA ASP A 16 11.07 13.24 -34.65
C ASP A 16 11.30 14.72 -34.27
N GLU A 17 10.50 15.65 -34.79
CA GLU A 17 10.51 17.07 -34.40
C GLU A 17 10.17 17.25 -32.91
N ALA A 18 9.20 16.50 -32.39
CA ALA A 18 8.83 16.53 -30.98
C ALA A 18 9.94 15.98 -30.07
N HIS A 19 10.61 14.89 -30.47
CA HIS A 19 11.78 14.39 -29.74
C HIS A 19 12.99 15.31 -29.84
N ALA A 20 13.21 15.96 -30.99
CA ALA A 20 14.32 16.89 -31.19
C ALA A 20 14.21 18.16 -30.31
N ALA A 21 13.04 18.42 -29.74
CA ALA A 21 12.85 19.47 -28.74
C ALA A 21 13.40 19.12 -27.35
N ASP A 22 13.84 17.87 -27.12
CA ASP A 22 14.54 17.47 -25.89
C ASP A 22 15.88 18.22 -25.77
N PRO A 23 16.08 19.08 -24.75
CA PRO A 23 17.31 19.85 -24.60
C PRO A 23 18.56 18.99 -24.42
N LYS A 24 18.42 17.70 -24.06
CA LYS A 24 19.54 16.76 -23.91
C LYS A 24 19.77 15.90 -25.14
N GLY A 25 18.83 15.86 -26.08
CA GLY A 25 18.90 15.00 -27.27
C GLY A 25 18.86 13.49 -26.97
N GLU A 26 18.45 13.08 -25.76
CA GLU A 26 18.42 11.68 -25.32
C GLU A 26 17.20 10.94 -25.87
N GLU A 27 16.07 11.63 -26.02
CA GLU A 27 14.82 11.00 -26.46
C GLU A 27 14.87 10.46 -27.90
N LEU A 28 15.51 11.18 -28.83
CA LEU A 28 15.58 10.74 -30.23
C LEU A 28 16.42 9.46 -30.35
N HIS A 29 17.55 9.40 -29.63
CA HIS A 29 18.38 8.20 -29.57
C HIS A 29 17.60 7.01 -28.98
N TYR A 30 16.83 7.24 -27.92
CA TYR A 30 15.97 6.22 -27.33
C TYR A 30 14.90 5.75 -28.33
N ALA A 31 14.24 6.66 -29.04
CA ALA A 31 13.23 6.34 -30.05
C ALA A 31 13.80 5.46 -31.19
N ASP A 32 15.03 5.75 -31.64
CA ASP A 32 15.74 4.92 -32.63
C ASP A 32 15.96 3.49 -32.12
N GLY A 33 16.38 3.35 -30.85
CA GLY A 33 16.58 2.04 -30.21
C GLY A 33 15.28 1.23 -30.12
N VAL A 34 14.18 1.87 -29.69
CA VAL A 34 12.89 1.18 -29.53
C VAL A 34 12.32 0.78 -30.88
N GLU A 35 12.39 1.64 -31.90
CA GLU A 35 11.94 1.30 -33.25
C GLU A 35 12.71 0.09 -33.81
N ARG A 36 14.05 0.10 -33.70
CA ARG A 36 14.90 -0.98 -34.20
C ARG A 36 14.51 -2.32 -33.57
N TRP A 37 14.31 -2.35 -32.26
CA TRP A 37 13.87 -3.57 -31.57
C TRP A 37 12.44 -3.97 -31.91
N ALA A 38 11.51 -3.04 -32.01
CA ALA A 38 10.14 -3.34 -32.40
C ALA A 38 10.08 -3.95 -33.81
N ALA A 39 10.84 -3.41 -34.77
CA ALA A 39 10.94 -3.96 -36.12
C ALA A 39 11.52 -5.39 -36.12
N ALA A 40 12.59 -5.62 -35.36
CA ALA A 40 13.22 -6.94 -35.24
C ALA A 40 12.31 -7.98 -34.56
N LEU A 41 11.54 -7.57 -33.54
CA LEU A 41 10.61 -8.41 -32.82
C LEU A 41 9.34 -8.71 -33.63
N ALA A 42 8.81 -7.72 -34.36
CA ALA A 42 7.61 -7.89 -35.19
C ALA A 42 7.78 -8.96 -36.27
N ALA A 43 9.01 -9.22 -36.71
CA ALA A 43 9.35 -10.30 -37.64
C ALA A 43 9.37 -11.71 -37.01
N ARG A 44 9.23 -11.84 -35.68
CA ARG A 44 9.27 -13.12 -34.98
C ARG A 44 7.90 -13.81 -34.97
N PRO A 45 7.84 -15.16 -34.93
CA PRO A 45 6.58 -15.90 -34.97
C PRO A 45 5.53 -15.49 -33.94
N PHE A 46 5.96 -15.10 -32.73
CA PHE A 46 5.06 -14.63 -31.67
C PHE A 46 4.20 -13.43 -32.09
N TYR A 47 4.74 -12.51 -32.90
CA TYR A 47 4.06 -11.30 -33.36
C TYR A 47 3.44 -11.44 -34.76
N ALA A 48 3.39 -12.64 -35.34
CA ALA A 48 2.90 -12.84 -36.71
C ALA A 48 1.46 -12.35 -36.93
N ALA A 49 0.58 -12.53 -35.95
CA ALA A 49 -0.80 -12.04 -36.03
C ALA A 49 -0.87 -10.50 -36.05
N LEU A 50 -0.04 -9.83 -35.26
CA LEU A 50 0.07 -8.38 -35.25
C LEU A 50 0.65 -7.86 -36.57
N ALA A 51 1.74 -8.46 -37.05
CA ALA A 51 2.39 -8.10 -38.31
C ALA A 51 1.51 -8.35 -39.54
N ALA A 52 0.56 -9.28 -39.45
CA ALA A 52 -0.45 -9.50 -40.51
C ALA A 52 -1.61 -8.48 -40.45
N ALA A 53 -1.88 -7.91 -39.27
CA ALA A 53 -3.01 -7.01 -39.04
C ALA A 53 -2.68 -5.53 -39.19
N GLU A 54 -1.41 -5.15 -39.01
CA GLU A 54 -0.96 -3.76 -38.94
C GLU A 54 0.23 -3.52 -39.87
N ALA A 55 0.31 -2.30 -40.44
CA ALA A 55 1.41 -1.93 -41.32
C ALA A 55 2.74 -1.87 -40.53
N PRO A 56 3.88 -2.38 -41.08
CA PRO A 56 5.18 -2.28 -40.43
C PRO A 56 5.56 -0.84 -40.06
N GLU A 57 5.22 0.12 -40.92
CA GLU A 57 5.45 1.55 -40.70
C GLU A 57 4.65 2.08 -39.51
N LEU A 58 3.44 1.57 -39.26
CA LEU A 58 2.62 1.94 -38.12
C LEU A 58 3.22 1.41 -36.81
N LEU A 59 3.69 0.15 -36.81
CA LEU A 59 4.36 -0.44 -35.66
C LEU A 59 5.66 0.30 -35.32
N ALA A 60 6.45 0.65 -36.34
CA ALA A 60 7.65 1.46 -36.20
C ALA A 60 7.34 2.85 -35.64
N LEU A 61 6.29 3.51 -36.14
CA LEU A 61 5.84 4.81 -35.66
C LEU A 61 5.37 4.76 -34.19
N ALA A 62 4.62 3.72 -33.82
CA ALA A 62 4.18 3.51 -32.44
C ALA A 62 5.36 3.29 -31.48
N ALA A 63 6.36 2.52 -31.91
CA ALA A 63 7.59 2.29 -31.18
C ALA A 63 8.38 3.60 -30.95
N ARG A 64 8.51 4.44 -31.99
CA ARG A 64 9.12 5.77 -31.86
C ARG A 64 8.40 6.65 -30.86
N CYS A 65 7.08 6.54 -30.73
CA CYS A 65 6.32 7.34 -29.75
C CYS A 65 6.57 6.95 -28.27
N GLN A 66 7.41 5.94 -27.96
CA GLN A 66 7.83 5.69 -26.58
C GLN A 66 8.66 6.87 -26.05
N HIS A 67 8.37 7.28 -24.82
CA HIS A 67 9.00 8.46 -24.19
C HIS A 67 8.76 9.81 -24.90
N LEU A 68 7.80 9.92 -25.84
CA LEU A 68 7.48 11.17 -26.55
C LEU A 68 7.28 12.36 -25.60
N GLU A 69 8.11 13.41 -25.75
CA GLU A 69 8.06 14.65 -24.97
C GLU A 69 8.09 14.40 -23.44
N ARG A 70 8.76 13.32 -22.98
CA ARG A 70 8.91 13.00 -21.55
C ARG A 70 9.65 14.11 -20.81
N PHE A 71 10.61 14.78 -21.45
CA PHE A 71 11.33 15.93 -20.88
C PHE A 71 10.40 17.07 -20.45
N ALA A 72 9.23 17.22 -21.07
CA ALA A 72 8.27 18.27 -20.74
C ALA A 72 7.55 18.05 -19.39
N THR A 73 7.62 16.83 -18.83
CA THR A 73 7.10 16.51 -17.50
C THR A 73 8.22 15.90 -16.63
N PRO A 74 9.13 16.73 -16.07
CA PRO A 74 10.25 16.25 -15.27
C PRO A 74 9.82 15.50 -14.01
N ARG A 75 10.66 14.58 -13.49
CA ARG A 75 10.34 13.76 -12.31
C ARG A 75 10.04 14.62 -11.07
N ASP A 76 10.75 15.71 -10.86
CA ASP A 76 10.61 16.60 -9.71
C ASP A 76 9.28 17.38 -9.70
N SER A 77 8.55 17.42 -10.81
CA SER A 77 7.18 17.98 -10.89
C SER A 77 6.14 17.16 -10.10
N PHE A 78 6.51 16.01 -9.55
CA PHE A 78 5.68 15.16 -8.70
C PHE A 78 6.34 14.94 -7.32
N PRO A 79 5.55 14.73 -6.25
CA PRO A 79 6.09 14.47 -4.92
C PRO A 79 7.15 13.37 -4.87
N GLU A 80 8.08 13.47 -3.93
CA GLU A 80 9.08 12.44 -3.70
C GLU A 80 8.46 11.10 -3.25
N GLY A 81 9.27 10.04 -3.34
CA GLY A 81 8.88 8.69 -2.93
C GLY A 81 8.10 7.90 -3.98
N LYS A 82 7.82 6.64 -3.63
CA LYS A 82 7.26 5.61 -4.54
C LYS A 82 5.91 5.99 -5.14
N ALA A 83 5.02 6.58 -4.33
CA ALA A 83 3.68 6.96 -4.79
C ALA A 83 3.72 8.08 -5.84
N GLY A 84 4.53 9.11 -5.60
CA GLY A 84 4.75 10.20 -6.56
C GLY A 84 5.38 9.71 -7.85
N TYR A 85 6.41 8.87 -7.76
CA TYR A 85 7.03 8.21 -8.92
C TYR A 85 6.02 7.40 -9.75
N LEU A 86 5.21 6.55 -9.10
CA LEU A 86 4.21 5.75 -9.81
C LEU A 86 3.10 6.60 -10.44
N LYS A 87 2.73 7.72 -9.82
CA LYS A 87 1.76 8.67 -10.38
C LYS A 87 2.33 9.36 -11.62
N TRP A 88 3.54 9.90 -11.51
CA TRP A 88 4.29 10.52 -12.62
C TRP A 88 4.40 9.58 -13.82
N ARG A 89 4.84 8.34 -13.58
CA ARG A 89 5.00 7.35 -14.63
C ARG A 89 3.68 7.01 -15.34
N ARG A 90 2.57 6.88 -14.60
CA ARG A 90 1.25 6.64 -15.20
C ARG A 90 0.72 7.83 -15.98
N SER A 91 0.98 9.06 -15.52
CA SER A 91 0.57 10.26 -16.28
C SER A 91 1.34 10.39 -17.58
N LEU A 92 2.64 10.05 -17.58
CA LEU A 92 3.46 10.07 -18.80
C LEU A 92 2.86 9.17 -19.89
N TYR A 93 2.44 7.94 -19.55
CA TYR A 93 1.86 7.03 -20.54
C TYR A 93 0.62 7.62 -21.22
N VAL A 94 -0.26 8.27 -20.45
CA VAL A 94 -1.47 8.89 -21.00
C VAL A 94 -1.11 10.09 -21.88
N LEU A 95 -0.24 10.97 -21.40
CA LEU A 95 0.20 12.15 -22.15
C LEU A 95 0.87 11.75 -23.47
N GLN A 96 1.75 10.74 -23.44
CA GLN A 96 2.45 10.22 -24.62
C GLN A 96 1.50 9.57 -25.62
N GLY A 97 0.55 8.76 -25.14
CA GLY A 97 -0.45 8.15 -26.02
C GLY A 97 -1.39 9.18 -26.66
N ASP A 98 -1.83 10.18 -25.89
CA ASP A 98 -2.69 11.26 -26.39
C ASP A 98 -1.93 12.14 -27.40
N ARG A 99 -0.66 12.45 -27.13
CA ARG A 99 0.21 13.22 -28.03
C ARG A 99 0.51 12.47 -29.32
N ALA A 100 0.82 11.18 -29.25
CA ALA A 100 1.00 10.35 -30.43
C ALA A 100 -0.25 10.37 -31.32
N ARG A 101 -1.44 10.17 -30.73
CA ARG A 101 -2.72 10.26 -31.46
C ARG A 101 -2.89 11.61 -32.14
N GLU A 102 -2.57 12.70 -31.45
CA GLU A 102 -2.68 14.06 -31.97
C GLU A 102 -1.79 14.25 -33.21
N LEU A 103 -0.50 13.90 -33.12
CA LEU A 103 0.46 14.06 -34.22
C LEU A 103 0.07 13.21 -35.44
N LEU A 104 -0.36 11.97 -35.23
CA LEU A 104 -0.79 11.07 -36.31
C LEU A 104 -2.03 11.60 -37.02
N ARG A 105 -3.02 12.07 -36.25
CA ARG A 105 -4.27 12.61 -36.80
C ARG A 105 -4.03 13.89 -37.60
N GLN A 106 -3.08 14.73 -37.20
CA GLN A 106 -2.75 15.99 -37.91
C GLN A 106 -2.33 15.76 -39.37
N VAL A 107 -1.71 14.62 -39.68
CA VAL A 107 -1.21 14.29 -41.03
C VAL A 107 -2.11 13.30 -41.78
N GLY A 108 -3.27 12.98 -41.22
CA GLY A 108 -4.29 12.16 -41.88
C GLY A 108 -4.09 10.65 -41.76
N VAL A 109 -3.39 10.15 -40.75
CA VAL A 109 -3.42 8.72 -40.38
C VAL A 109 -4.85 8.32 -39.97
N ALA A 110 -5.28 7.10 -40.29
CA ALA A 110 -6.66 6.70 -40.05
C ALA A 110 -7.00 6.68 -38.54
N GLU A 111 -8.24 7.02 -38.17
CA GLU A 111 -8.63 7.15 -36.75
C GLU A 111 -8.43 5.83 -35.98
N ARG A 112 -8.70 4.67 -36.60
CA ARG A 112 -8.42 3.34 -36.03
C ARG A 112 -6.94 3.19 -35.67
N GLU A 113 -6.04 3.56 -36.57
CA GLU A 113 -4.60 3.43 -36.40
C GLU A 113 -4.11 4.41 -35.31
N CYS A 114 -4.65 5.62 -35.28
CA CYS A 114 -4.38 6.60 -34.22
C CYS A 114 -4.81 6.08 -32.84
N ASP A 115 -5.98 5.44 -32.75
CA ASP A 115 -6.48 4.83 -31.51
C ASP A 115 -5.67 3.60 -31.07
N ALA A 116 -5.21 2.79 -32.03
CA ALA A 116 -4.32 1.67 -31.77
C ALA A 116 -2.98 2.14 -31.19
N VAL A 117 -2.32 3.10 -31.84
CA VAL A 117 -1.04 3.68 -31.35
C VAL A 117 -1.19 4.28 -29.97
N ARG A 118 -2.27 5.04 -29.73
CA ARG A 118 -2.58 5.56 -28.39
C ARG A 118 -2.69 4.45 -27.34
N THR A 119 -3.39 3.37 -27.66
CA THR A 119 -3.59 2.23 -26.76
C THR A 119 -2.25 1.59 -26.41
N TRP A 120 -1.40 1.34 -27.41
CA TRP A 120 -0.08 0.72 -27.24
C TRP A 120 0.88 1.60 -26.43
N VAL A 121 0.99 2.89 -26.77
CA VAL A 121 1.89 3.84 -26.10
C VAL A 121 1.43 4.11 -24.65
N SER A 122 0.12 4.20 -24.41
CA SER A 122 -0.43 4.42 -23.08
C SER A 122 -0.38 3.20 -22.15
N LYS A 123 0.09 2.05 -22.67
CA LYS A 123 0.15 0.77 -21.96
C LYS A 123 -1.20 0.32 -21.43
N THR A 124 -2.27 0.67 -22.14
CA THR A 124 -3.63 0.23 -21.80
C THR A 124 -3.73 -1.27 -22.09
N ASP A 125 -4.27 -2.02 -21.13
CA ASP A 125 -4.39 -3.50 -21.17
C ASP A 125 -3.06 -4.27 -21.35
N LEU A 126 -1.95 -3.69 -20.89
CA LEU A 126 -0.70 -4.44 -20.77
C LEU A 126 -0.85 -5.52 -19.69
N GLN A 127 -0.68 -6.78 -20.09
CA GLN A 127 -0.58 -7.94 -19.22
C GLN A 127 0.83 -8.55 -19.38
N PRO A 128 1.85 -7.97 -18.71
CA PRO A 128 3.24 -8.28 -19.02
C PRO A 128 3.53 -9.78 -18.91
N GLY A 129 4.12 -10.35 -19.95
CA GLY A 129 4.50 -11.76 -19.99
C GLY A 129 3.33 -12.76 -20.13
N LYS A 130 2.11 -12.30 -20.44
CA LYS A 130 0.94 -13.15 -20.69
C LYS A 130 0.50 -13.08 -22.15
N GLU A 131 -0.09 -14.16 -22.65
CA GLU A 131 -0.60 -14.26 -24.03
C GLU A 131 -1.90 -13.47 -24.27
N SER A 132 -2.61 -13.07 -23.20
CA SER A 132 -3.95 -12.46 -23.25
C SER A 132 -3.99 -10.93 -23.27
N GLY A 133 -2.83 -10.26 -23.34
CA GLY A 133 -2.77 -8.79 -23.42
C GLY A 133 -2.75 -8.25 -24.86
N GLU A 134 -2.85 -6.93 -25.01
CA GLU A 134 -2.73 -6.26 -26.32
C GLU A 134 -1.32 -6.45 -26.93
N LEU A 135 -1.24 -7.12 -28.08
CA LEU A 135 0.04 -7.50 -28.70
C LEU A 135 0.90 -6.29 -29.09
N GLY A 136 0.31 -5.21 -29.61
CA GLY A 136 1.06 -3.99 -29.93
C GLY A 136 1.66 -3.35 -28.67
N THR A 137 0.92 -3.38 -27.55
CA THR A 137 1.43 -2.91 -26.26
C THR A 137 2.59 -3.78 -25.76
N GLN A 138 2.48 -5.10 -25.89
CA GLN A 138 3.53 -6.04 -25.49
C GLN A 138 4.78 -5.90 -26.38
N LEU A 139 4.62 -5.67 -27.69
CA LEU A 139 5.73 -5.39 -28.62
C LEU A 139 6.54 -4.16 -28.17
N LEU A 140 5.86 -3.08 -27.81
CA LEU A 140 6.49 -1.84 -27.35
C LEU A 140 7.16 -2.02 -25.98
N GLU A 141 6.57 -2.81 -25.06
CA GLU A 141 7.20 -3.12 -23.76
C GLU A 141 8.44 -4.00 -23.95
N ASP A 142 8.39 -5.02 -24.82
CA ASP A 142 9.55 -5.85 -25.14
C ASP A 142 10.69 -5.01 -25.73
N ALA A 143 10.39 -4.17 -26.72
CA ALA A 143 11.37 -3.29 -27.35
C ALA A 143 11.99 -2.32 -26.33
N ALA A 144 11.17 -1.68 -25.48
CA ALA A 144 11.65 -0.78 -24.44
C ALA A 144 12.54 -1.49 -23.40
N VAL A 145 12.22 -2.75 -23.04
CA VAL A 145 13.06 -3.55 -22.14
C VAL A 145 14.39 -3.92 -22.79
N LEU A 146 14.39 -4.28 -24.08
CA LEU A 146 15.63 -4.62 -24.79
C LEU A 146 16.55 -3.41 -24.94
N VAL A 147 16.01 -2.20 -25.22
CA VAL A 147 16.79 -0.96 -25.17
C VAL A 147 17.38 -0.73 -23.78
N PHE A 148 16.58 -0.91 -22.72
CA PHE A 148 17.10 -0.79 -21.35
C PHE A 148 18.25 -1.76 -21.07
N LEU A 149 18.07 -3.04 -21.41
CA LEU A 149 19.07 -4.09 -21.17
C LEU A 149 20.35 -3.86 -21.97
N GLN A 150 20.23 -3.42 -23.22
CA GLN A 150 21.36 -3.23 -24.13
C GLN A 150 22.11 -1.92 -23.88
N GLU A 151 21.41 -0.81 -23.68
CA GLU A 151 22.01 0.53 -23.76
C GLU A 151 22.05 1.25 -22.40
N GLN A 152 21.17 0.90 -21.45
CA GLN A 152 20.98 1.68 -20.22
C GLN A 152 21.36 0.94 -18.94
N LEU A 153 21.40 -0.40 -18.96
CA LEU A 153 21.61 -1.21 -17.77
C LEU A 153 22.95 -0.92 -17.09
N ALA A 154 24.03 -0.76 -17.87
CA ALA A 154 25.36 -0.46 -17.34
C ALA A 154 25.39 0.91 -16.61
N SER A 155 24.88 1.97 -17.26
CA SER A 155 24.76 3.29 -16.64
C SER A 155 23.84 3.27 -15.42
N PHE A 156 22.73 2.54 -15.49
CA PHE A 156 21.81 2.38 -14.36
C PHE A 156 22.49 1.69 -13.16
N ALA A 157 23.30 0.65 -13.41
CA ALA A 157 24.06 -0.01 -12.36
C ALA A 157 25.12 0.92 -11.74
N ALA A 158 25.83 1.69 -12.56
CA ALA A 158 26.82 2.66 -12.09
C ALA A 158 26.21 3.77 -11.23
N GLN A 159 25.06 4.32 -11.64
CA GLN A 159 24.32 5.35 -10.88
C GLN A 159 23.75 4.84 -9.56
N HIS A 160 23.63 3.51 -9.40
CA HIS A 160 23.07 2.86 -8.22
C HIS A 160 24.06 1.90 -7.55
N GLY A 161 25.36 2.24 -7.54
CA GLY A 161 26.40 1.42 -6.92
C GLY A 161 26.18 1.10 -5.44
N GLU A 162 25.35 1.88 -4.75
CA GLU A 162 24.92 1.65 -3.36
C GLU A 162 23.92 0.49 -3.21
N TYR A 163 23.33 -0.01 -4.30
CA TYR A 163 22.36 -1.09 -4.22
C TYR A 163 23.05 -2.43 -3.93
N PRO A 164 22.56 -3.21 -2.94
CA PRO A 164 23.09 -4.54 -2.72
C PRO A 164 22.76 -5.44 -3.92
N ARG A 165 23.61 -6.43 -4.21
CA ARG A 165 23.46 -7.35 -5.35
C ARG A 165 22.04 -7.93 -5.47
N ARG A 166 21.44 -8.35 -4.35
CA ARG A 166 20.05 -8.87 -4.30
C ARG A 166 19.02 -7.91 -4.89
N LYS A 167 19.21 -6.60 -4.71
CA LYS A 167 18.31 -5.58 -5.24
C LYS A 167 18.43 -5.46 -6.76
N PHE A 168 19.64 -5.61 -7.32
CA PHE A 168 19.84 -5.70 -8.76
C PHE A 168 19.19 -6.95 -9.35
N VAL A 169 19.38 -8.12 -8.72
CA VAL A 169 18.70 -9.36 -9.12
C VAL A 169 17.18 -9.17 -9.11
N ASP A 170 16.62 -8.56 -8.06
CA ASP A 170 15.18 -8.32 -7.99
C ASP A 170 14.65 -7.36 -9.06
N ILE A 171 15.44 -6.34 -9.42
CA ILE A 171 15.11 -5.41 -10.51
C ILE A 171 15.11 -6.19 -11.83
N LEU A 172 16.17 -6.94 -12.12
CA LEU A 172 16.28 -7.72 -13.35
C LEU A 172 15.22 -8.82 -13.44
N ARG A 173 14.86 -9.48 -12.33
CA ARG A 173 13.77 -10.46 -12.27
C ARG A 173 12.41 -9.82 -12.55
N LYS A 174 12.20 -8.58 -12.11
CA LYS A 174 10.98 -7.80 -12.45
C LYS A 174 10.99 -7.37 -13.91
N THR A 175 12.15 -7.04 -14.46
CA THR A 175 12.33 -6.71 -15.88
C THR A 175 12.08 -7.93 -16.76
N TRP A 176 12.63 -9.09 -16.41
CA TRP A 176 12.45 -10.36 -17.12
C TRP A 176 10.98 -10.80 -17.21
N ARG A 177 10.23 -10.66 -16.11
CA ARG A 177 8.80 -11.00 -16.06
C ARG A 177 7.92 -10.18 -16.99
N LYS A 178 8.41 -9.05 -17.50
CA LYS A 178 7.65 -8.23 -18.44
C LYS A 178 7.75 -8.72 -19.88
N LEU A 179 8.82 -9.45 -20.20
CA LEU A 179 9.11 -9.88 -21.56
C LEU A 179 8.17 -10.99 -21.99
N SER A 180 7.69 -10.90 -23.23
CA SER A 180 7.08 -12.03 -23.94
C SER A 180 8.11 -13.14 -24.22
N PRO A 181 7.68 -14.34 -24.64
CA PRO A 181 8.61 -15.37 -25.14
C PRO A 181 9.57 -14.83 -26.22
N ALA A 182 9.07 -14.07 -27.20
CA ALA A 182 9.93 -13.50 -28.25
C ALA A 182 10.92 -12.46 -27.71
N GLY A 183 10.53 -11.68 -26.69
CA GLY A 183 11.41 -10.75 -26.00
C GLY A 183 12.50 -11.46 -25.19
N ARG A 184 12.14 -12.54 -24.47
CA ARG A 184 13.09 -13.38 -23.72
C ARG A 184 14.12 -14.03 -24.65
N ASP A 185 13.66 -14.55 -25.79
CA ASP A 185 14.55 -15.11 -26.82
C ASP A 185 15.49 -14.05 -27.40
N ALA A 186 15.06 -12.78 -27.47
CA ALA A 186 15.90 -11.69 -27.97
C ALA A 186 17.02 -11.31 -26.99
N VAL A 187 16.81 -11.49 -25.69
CA VAL A 187 17.82 -11.23 -24.66
C VAL A 187 19.04 -12.14 -24.83
N ALA A 188 18.86 -13.37 -25.31
CA ALA A 188 19.98 -14.30 -25.55
C ALA A 188 20.98 -13.79 -26.61
N GLY A 189 20.57 -12.86 -27.47
CA GLY A 189 21.44 -12.22 -28.46
C GLY A 189 22.08 -10.92 -27.99
N LEU A 190 21.92 -10.53 -26.71
CA LEU A 190 22.53 -9.33 -26.15
C LEU A 190 23.90 -9.64 -25.53
N ASP A 191 24.85 -8.75 -25.78
CA ASP A 191 26.13 -8.75 -25.09
C ASP A 191 26.02 -7.97 -23.78
N PHE A 192 26.31 -8.64 -22.66
CA PHE A 192 26.30 -8.04 -21.34
C PHE A 192 27.73 -7.89 -20.80
N PRO A 193 28.01 -6.81 -20.05
CA PRO A 193 29.25 -6.72 -19.29
C PRO A 193 29.41 -7.94 -18.38
N GLU A 194 30.63 -8.51 -18.32
CA GLU A 194 30.94 -9.72 -17.54
C GLU A 194 30.50 -9.60 -16.07
N ALA A 195 30.64 -8.40 -15.49
CA ALA A 195 30.22 -8.08 -14.13
C ALA A 195 28.69 -8.23 -13.89
N LEU A 196 27.88 -8.10 -14.94
CA LEU A 196 26.42 -8.21 -14.87
C LEU A 196 25.91 -9.58 -15.33
N ALA A 197 26.70 -10.34 -16.09
CA ALA A 197 26.31 -11.64 -16.63
C ALA A 197 25.84 -12.62 -15.54
N GLY A 198 26.55 -12.70 -14.41
CA GLY A 198 26.17 -13.56 -13.29
C GLY A 198 24.90 -13.11 -12.53
N ILE A 199 24.58 -11.81 -12.56
CA ILE A 199 23.33 -11.27 -11.97
C ILE A 199 22.15 -11.56 -12.89
N ILE A 200 22.35 -11.43 -14.20
CA ILE A 200 21.35 -11.72 -15.22
C ILE A 200 21.01 -13.21 -15.20
N ALA A 201 22.01 -14.10 -15.20
CA ALA A 201 21.79 -15.55 -15.11
C ALA A 201 20.87 -15.90 -13.93
N GLU A 202 21.23 -15.46 -12.71
CA GLU A 202 20.42 -15.70 -11.50
C GLU A 202 19.01 -15.08 -11.57
N ALA A 203 18.85 -13.92 -12.21
CA ALA A 203 17.54 -13.30 -12.39
C ALA A 203 16.63 -14.12 -13.33
N THR A 204 17.22 -14.91 -14.24
CA THR A 204 16.52 -15.68 -15.28
C THR A 204 16.36 -17.18 -14.97
N GLU A 205 17.19 -17.76 -14.09
CA GLU A 205 17.20 -19.20 -13.76
C GLU A 205 15.94 -19.70 -13.01
N GLY A 206 15.15 -18.81 -12.39
CA GLY A 206 14.03 -19.18 -11.51
C GLY A 206 12.72 -19.62 -12.19
N GLU A 207 12.64 -19.71 -13.52
CA GLU A 207 11.37 -20.04 -14.22
C GLU A 207 11.45 -21.26 -15.17
N THR A 208 12.60 -21.93 -15.31
CA THR A 208 12.72 -23.17 -16.11
C THR A 208 12.42 -24.47 -15.34
N GLN A 209 12.22 -24.41 -14.02
CA GLN A 209 11.85 -25.59 -13.22
C GLN A 209 10.44 -25.47 -12.66
N GLY A 210 9.50 -26.13 -13.33
CA GLY A 210 8.27 -26.58 -12.67
C GLY A 210 8.59 -27.66 -11.65
N SER A 211 8.08 -27.48 -10.42
CA SER A 211 7.80 -28.54 -9.43
C SER A 211 8.92 -29.59 -9.21
N ALA A 212 9.90 -29.27 -8.37
CA ALA A 212 10.53 -30.25 -7.47
C ALA A 212 11.23 -29.50 -6.32
N GLY A 213 10.98 -29.94 -5.07
CA GLY A 213 11.60 -29.35 -3.89
C GLY A 213 13.12 -29.51 -3.88
N GLY A 214 13.82 -28.43 -3.54
CA GLY A 214 15.25 -28.41 -3.28
C GLY A 214 15.57 -27.31 -2.26
N GLU A 215 16.36 -27.66 -1.25
CA GLU A 215 16.77 -26.82 -0.12
C GLU A 215 17.43 -25.49 -0.53
N PRO A 216 17.37 -24.44 0.33
CA PRO A 216 18.02 -23.17 0.04
C PRO A 216 19.55 -23.31 0.05
N ALA A 217 20.18 -22.85 -1.02
CA ALA A 217 21.63 -22.76 -1.15
C ALA A 217 22.23 -21.83 -0.08
N ALA A 218 23.31 -22.29 0.56
CA ALA A 218 24.02 -21.60 1.62
C ALA A 218 24.59 -20.24 1.20
N ALA A 219 24.58 -19.29 2.13
CA ALA A 219 25.16 -17.96 1.96
C ALA A 219 26.65 -18.02 1.59
N LEU A 220 27.05 -17.32 0.53
CA LEU A 220 28.47 -17.12 0.19
C LEU A 220 29.09 -15.99 1.02
N PRO A 221 30.39 -16.08 1.35
CA PRO A 221 31.08 -15.15 2.25
C PRO A 221 31.24 -13.74 1.67
N ALA A 222 31.26 -12.75 2.58
CA ALA A 222 31.28 -11.29 2.34
C ALA A 222 32.38 -10.76 1.39
N ALA A 223 33.41 -11.56 1.08
CA ALA A 223 34.50 -11.16 0.20
C ALA A 223 34.11 -10.97 -1.29
N LYS A 224 32.92 -11.43 -1.70
CA LYS A 224 32.40 -11.27 -3.08
C LYS A 224 31.50 -10.05 -3.30
N GLU A 225 31.03 -9.38 -2.23
CA GLU A 225 30.23 -8.14 -2.37
C GLU A 225 31.08 -6.92 -2.71
N GLN A 226 32.33 -6.88 -2.26
CA GLN A 226 33.29 -5.82 -2.61
C GLN A 226 33.71 -5.87 -4.08
N THR A 227 33.69 -7.05 -4.71
CA THR A 227 34.13 -7.25 -6.10
C THR A 227 33.18 -6.60 -7.11
N LEU A 228 31.88 -6.45 -6.79
CA LEU A 228 30.92 -5.80 -7.69
C LEU A 228 31.08 -4.28 -7.71
N ALA A 229 31.37 -3.66 -6.57
CA ALA A 229 31.65 -2.23 -6.49
C ALA A 229 32.93 -1.86 -7.24
N THR A 230 33.97 -2.70 -7.15
CA THR A 230 35.23 -2.51 -7.89
C THR A 230 35.07 -2.80 -9.39
N ALA A 231 34.33 -3.86 -9.77
CA ALA A 231 34.08 -4.19 -11.17
C ALA A 231 33.19 -3.15 -11.88
N LEU A 232 32.30 -2.46 -11.16
CA LEU A 232 31.52 -1.33 -11.70
C LEU A 232 32.35 -0.03 -11.78
N ALA A 233 33.39 0.11 -10.96
CA ALA A 233 34.34 1.22 -11.06
C ALA A 233 35.30 1.08 -12.25
N ASP A 234 35.64 -0.15 -12.67
CA ASP A 234 36.48 -0.41 -13.84
C ASP A 234 35.77 -0.14 -15.18
N VAL A 235 34.43 -0.05 -15.19
CA VAL A 235 33.64 0.41 -16.35
C VAL A 235 33.91 1.90 -16.65
N HIS A 236 34.49 2.66 -15.71
CA HIS A 236 34.69 4.11 -15.82
C HIS A 236 36.04 4.58 -16.41
N LEU A 237 36.88 3.69 -16.95
CA LEU A 237 38.19 4.09 -17.52
C LEU A 237 38.27 4.15 -19.05
N ALA A 238 37.18 3.86 -19.77
CA ALA A 238 37.05 4.16 -21.19
C ALA A 238 35.83 5.06 -21.39
N ASP A 239 36.04 6.22 -22.02
CA ASP A 239 35.02 7.18 -22.46
C ASP A 239 34.39 8.09 -21.39
N ASN A 240 35.19 9.05 -20.90
CA ASN A 240 34.87 10.48 -20.98
C ASN A 240 35.98 11.34 -20.36
N ALA A 241 36.99 11.66 -21.17
CA ALA A 241 37.88 12.78 -20.93
C ALA A 241 37.28 14.04 -21.57
N ALA A 242 36.51 14.83 -20.80
CA ALA A 242 36.43 16.29 -20.91
C ALA A 242 35.19 16.80 -20.14
N ALA A 243 35.43 17.49 -19.01
CA ALA A 243 34.92 18.85 -18.72
C ALA A 243 34.80 19.13 -17.22
N SER A 244 35.72 19.97 -16.76
CA SER A 244 35.64 20.95 -15.66
C SER A 244 35.06 20.53 -14.31
N THR A 245 35.98 20.32 -13.37
CA THR A 245 35.81 20.49 -11.93
C THR A 245 35.56 21.96 -11.59
N SER A 246 34.54 22.24 -10.77
CA SER A 246 34.50 23.43 -9.92
C SER A 246 34.20 22.99 -8.50
N GLU A 247 35.21 23.08 -7.63
CA GLU A 247 35.11 22.90 -6.19
C GLU A 247 34.24 24.00 -5.57
N VAL A 248 33.30 23.64 -4.69
CA VAL A 248 32.70 24.57 -3.75
C VAL A 248 32.79 23.95 -2.35
N GLN A 249 33.52 24.64 -1.47
CA GLN A 249 33.71 24.32 -0.06
C GLN A 249 32.41 24.49 0.75
N PRO A 250 32.25 23.77 1.87
CA PRO A 250 31.05 23.87 2.71
C PRO A 250 31.08 25.16 3.54
N GLN A 251 30.16 26.09 3.27
CA GLN A 251 29.89 27.22 4.16
C GLN A 251 28.74 26.88 5.11
N ALA A 252 28.98 27.14 6.40
CA ALA A 252 28.03 27.00 7.48
C ALA A 252 26.82 27.91 7.28
N PHE A 253 25.61 27.33 7.25
CA PHE A 253 24.37 28.10 7.22
C PHE A 253 24.05 28.65 8.60
N HIS A 254 24.17 29.97 8.73
CA HIS A 254 23.57 30.75 9.81
C HIS A 254 22.04 30.55 9.82
N ARG A 255 21.51 30.19 10.98
CA ARG A 255 20.07 30.13 11.27
C ARG A 255 19.51 31.56 11.25
N THR A 256 18.75 31.91 10.22
CA THR A 256 17.85 33.07 10.23
C THR A 256 16.54 32.69 10.92
N GLU A 257 16.10 33.53 11.85
CA GLU A 257 14.82 33.39 12.55
C GLU A 257 13.64 33.50 11.57
N PRO A 258 12.59 32.68 11.68
CA PRO A 258 11.46 32.73 10.77
C PRO A 258 10.51 33.89 11.08
N THR A 259 10.18 34.67 10.05
CA THR A 259 9.06 35.62 10.04
C THR A 259 7.72 34.89 10.20
N GLU A 260 6.78 35.51 10.93
CA GLU A 260 5.54 34.96 11.50
C GLU A 260 4.47 34.32 10.56
N ALA A 261 4.76 34.05 9.29
CA ALA A 261 3.73 33.61 8.33
C ALA A 261 3.70 32.11 7.97
N ASP A 262 4.54 31.26 8.56
CA ASP A 262 4.51 29.81 8.28
C ASP A 262 4.72 28.93 9.53
N LYS A 263 3.75 29.00 10.46
CA LYS A 263 3.57 27.94 11.47
C LYS A 263 2.64 26.85 10.94
N GLY A 264 3.06 26.17 9.86
CA GLY A 264 2.50 24.90 9.40
C GLY A 264 2.83 23.71 10.31
N GLY A 265 2.73 23.91 11.63
CA GLY A 265 2.69 22.79 12.58
C GLY A 265 1.47 21.93 12.24
N ARG A 266 1.65 20.62 12.10
CA ARG A 266 0.54 19.68 11.87
C ARG A 266 -0.32 19.59 13.14
N THR A 267 -1.15 20.59 13.41
CA THR A 267 -2.25 20.48 14.35
C THR A 267 -3.37 19.72 13.66
N PHE A 268 -3.43 18.41 13.92
CA PHE A 268 -4.61 17.59 13.63
C PHE A 268 -5.56 17.71 14.83
N GLY A 269 -6.87 17.85 14.60
CA GLY A 269 -7.90 17.81 15.65
C GLY A 269 -8.40 19.17 16.17
N SER A 270 -8.37 20.25 15.37
CA SER A 270 -8.81 21.59 15.81
C SER A 270 -9.47 22.45 14.73
N ARG A 271 -9.80 21.88 13.56
CA ARG A 271 -10.40 22.62 12.44
C ARG A 271 -11.86 22.22 12.25
N TYR A 272 -12.77 22.93 12.89
CA TYR A 272 -14.21 22.70 12.80
C TYR A 272 -14.82 23.55 11.69
N LEU A 273 -15.67 22.95 10.85
CA LEU A 273 -16.39 23.65 9.79
C LEU A 273 -17.73 24.16 10.35
N GLY A 274 -17.88 25.48 10.48
CA GLY A 274 -19.14 26.14 10.83
C GLY A 274 -20.04 26.43 9.63
N ASP A 275 -21.28 26.83 9.89
CA ASP A 275 -22.31 27.05 8.84
C ASP A 275 -21.99 28.23 7.90
N GLU A 276 -21.20 29.20 8.36
CA GLU A 276 -20.79 30.38 7.57
C GLU A 276 -19.40 30.24 6.92
N ASP A 277 -18.69 29.14 7.18
CA ASP A 277 -17.34 28.95 6.70
C ASP A 277 -17.31 28.53 5.21
N ASP A 278 -16.41 29.14 4.43
CA ASP A 278 -16.10 28.60 3.11
C ASP A 278 -15.31 27.29 3.27
N MET A 279 -15.99 26.17 3.00
CA MET A 279 -15.40 24.85 3.08
C MET A 279 -14.07 24.74 2.30
N TRP A 280 -13.85 25.50 1.23
CA TRP A 280 -12.65 25.42 0.38
C TRP A 280 -11.44 26.18 0.93
N GLN A 281 -11.54 26.85 2.09
CA GLN A 281 -10.42 27.54 2.73
C GLN A 281 -9.32 26.56 3.16
N HIS A 282 -9.69 25.35 3.58
CA HIS A 282 -8.76 24.33 4.04
C HIS A 282 -8.87 23.05 3.20
N ASN A 283 -7.79 22.26 3.19
CA ASN A 283 -7.78 20.95 2.52
C ASN A 283 -8.47 19.86 3.34
N ALA A 284 -8.73 20.12 4.63
CA ALA A 284 -9.43 19.20 5.51
C ALA A 284 -10.10 19.92 6.68
N TRP A 285 -11.23 19.36 7.12
CA TRP A 285 -11.98 19.77 8.31
C TRP A 285 -12.28 18.55 9.18
N ASP A 286 -12.17 18.71 10.49
CA ASP A 286 -12.41 17.71 11.52
C ASP A 286 -13.87 17.77 12.00
N HIS A 287 -14.47 16.61 12.31
CA HIS A 287 -15.85 16.45 12.79
C HIS A 287 -16.95 17.12 11.95
N ALA A 288 -16.73 17.24 10.63
CA ALA A 288 -17.72 17.86 9.74
C ALA A 288 -18.98 16.99 9.59
N LYS A 289 -20.15 17.63 9.43
CA LYS A 289 -21.42 16.96 9.15
C LYS A 289 -21.62 16.81 7.64
N PRO A 290 -21.89 15.60 7.11
CA PRO A 290 -22.17 15.43 5.69
C PRO A 290 -23.51 16.10 5.31
N PRO A 291 -23.58 16.81 4.19
CA PRO A 291 -24.83 17.42 3.76
C PRO A 291 -25.80 16.35 3.20
N PRO A 292 -27.12 16.62 3.14
CA PRO A 292 -28.12 15.63 2.73
C PRO A 292 -27.85 14.99 1.36
N GLU A 293 -27.35 15.75 0.39
CA GLU A 293 -26.98 15.24 -0.93
C GLU A 293 -25.84 14.20 -0.89
N HIS A 294 -24.97 14.28 0.13
CA HIS A 294 -23.93 13.28 0.34
C HIS A 294 -24.54 11.94 0.75
N VAL A 295 -25.56 11.95 1.60
CA VAL A 295 -26.26 10.74 2.06
C VAL A 295 -26.93 10.03 0.89
N ALA A 296 -27.68 10.76 0.05
CA ALA A 296 -28.31 10.18 -1.13
C ALA A 296 -27.28 9.61 -2.13
N MET A 297 -26.13 10.27 -2.29
CA MET A 297 -25.03 9.78 -3.13
C MET A 297 -24.44 8.46 -2.59
N VAL A 298 -24.25 8.38 -1.27
CA VAL A 298 -23.79 7.16 -0.58
C VAL A 298 -24.75 6.01 -0.84
N GLU A 299 -26.05 6.20 -0.64
CA GLU A 299 -27.07 5.17 -0.88
C GLU A 299 -27.01 4.64 -2.32
N GLY A 300 -26.92 5.55 -3.30
CA GLY A 300 -26.80 5.18 -4.71
C GLY A 300 -25.51 4.41 -5.04
N LEU A 301 -24.39 4.74 -4.39
CA LEU A 301 -23.13 3.98 -4.56
C LEU A 301 -23.21 2.59 -3.95
N LEU A 302 -23.75 2.47 -2.74
CA LEU A 302 -23.90 1.20 -2.05
C LEU A 302 -24.87 0.27 -2.81
N ALA A 303 -25.97 0.81 -3.36
CA ALA A 303 -26.89 0.05 -4.21
C ALA A 303 -26.17 -0.56 -5.43
N LYS A 304 -25.35 0.23 -6.13
CA LYS A 304 -24.54 -0.26 -7.28
C LYS A 304 -23.50 -1.30 -6.88
N GLN A 305 -22.95 -1.21 -5.68
CA GLN A 305 -22.02 -2.22 -5.19
C GLN A 305 -22.74 -3.56 -4.93
N ARG A 306 -23.96 -3.53 -4.38
CA ARG A 306 -24.79 -4.72 -4.15
C ARG A 306 -25.13 -5.46 -5.44
N GLU A 307 -25.33 -4.75 -6.55
CA GLU A 307 -25.56 -5.34 -7.88
C GLU A 307 -24.40 -6.23 -8.37
N THR A 308 -23.19 -6.03 -7.81
CA THR A 308 -21.97 -6.75 -8.23
C THR A 308 -21.28 -7.42 -7.05
N ARG A 309 -22.08 -7.95 -6.13
CA ARG A 309 -21.61 -8.77 -5.02
C ARG A 309 -20.78 -9.95 -5.54
N VAL A 310 -19.72 -10.27 -4.81
CA VAL A 310 -18.89 -11.46 -5.04
C VAL A 310 -19.77 -12.71 -4.82
N SER A 311 -19.56 -13.74 -5.65
CA SER A 311 -20.26 -15.02 -5.47
C SER A 311 -19.88 -15.65 -4.12
N GLN A 312 -20.75 -16.49 -3.56
CA GLN A 312 -20.42 -17.15 -2.29
C GLN A 312 -19.17 -18.04 -2.42
N GLU A 313 -19.04 -18.77 -3.53
CA GLU A 313 -17.88 -19.61 -3.80
C GLU A 313 -16.56 -18.81 -3.83
N ASP A 314 -16.57 -17.62 -4.42
CA ASP A 314 -15.39 -16.76 -4.44
C ASP A 314 -15.14 -16.09 -3.07
N ALA A 315 -16.20 -15.74 -2.35
CA ALA A 315 -16.09 -15.21 -0.99
C ALA A 315 -15.41 -16.21 -0.05
N ASP A 316 -15.77 -17.49 -0.14
CA ASP A 316 -15.20 -18.57 0.66
C ASP A 316 -13.68 -18.72 0.46
N LYS A 317 -13.16 -18.45 -0.74
CA LYS A 317 -11.71 -18.43 -1.02
C LYS A 317 -10.98 -17.35 -0.23
N TYR A 318 -11.62 -16.19 0.01
CA TYR A 318 -11.07 -15.13 0.84
C TYR A 318 -11.20 -15.43 2.34
N HIS A 319 -12.14 -16.28 2.73
CA HIS A 319 -12.36 -16.65 4.13
C HIS A 319 -11.44 -17.77 4.59
N ALA A 320 -11.20 -18.78 3.74
CA ALA A 320 -10.42 -19.97 4.09
C ALA A 320 -8.96 -19.68 4.50
N SER A 321 -8.35 -18.64 3.91
CA SER A 321 -6.93 -18.33 4.12
C SER A 321 -6.71 -16.83 4.37
N ALA A 322 -7.53 -16.21 5.23
CA ALA A 322 -7.47 -14.76 5.47
C ALA A 322 -6.08 -14.26 5.91
N ALA A 323 -5.37 -15.04 6.74
CA ALA A 323 -4.03 -14.69 7.23
C ALA A 323 -2.97 -14.63 6.11
N SER A 324 -3.06 -15.49 5.07
CA SER A 324 -2.04 -15.56 4.03
C SER A 324 -1.97 -14.29 3.16
N TYR A 325 -3.10 -13.58 3.02
CA TYR A 325 -3.12 -12.28 2.35
C TYR A 325 -2.33 -11.23 3.13
N TRP A 326 -2.37 -11.27 4.46
CA TRP A 326 -1.55 -10.39 5.30
C TRP A 326 -0.08 -10.82 5.33
N ASP A 327 0.21 -12.12 5.32
CA ASP A 327 1.59 -12.60 5.18
C ASP A 327 2.22 -12.13 3.88
N THR A 328 1.48 -12.21 2.77
CA THR A 328 1.89 -11.70 1.46
C THR A 328 2.11 -10.18 1.50
N PHE A 329 1.22 -9.47 2.19
CA PHE A 329 1.31 -8.02 2.36
C PHE A 329 2.60 -7.64 3.12
N TYR A 330 2.86 -8.21 4.29
CA TYR A 330 4.02 -7.87 5.10
C TYR A 330 5.34 -8.37 4.51
N SER A 331 5.35 -9.52 3.83
CA SER A 331 6.51 -9.98 3.05
C SER A 331 6.95 -8.94 2.01
N SER A 332 5.99 -8.24 1.41
CA SER A 332 6.22 -7.28 0.32
C SER A 332 6.56 -5.87 0.80
N HIS A 333 6.21 -5.52 2.04
CA HIS A 333 6.23 -4.14 2.52
C HIS A 333 7.10 -3.89 3.74
N ASP A 334 7.38 -4.92 4.55
CA ASP A 334 8.18 -4.80 5.79
C ASP A 334 7.62 -3.65 6.68
N ASN A 335 8.48 -2.89 7.34
CA ASN A 335 8.11 -1.73 8.17
C ASN A 335 7.76 -0.43 7.41
N ARG A 336 7.61 -0.45 6.08
CA ARG A 336 7.63 0.81 5.27
C ARG A 336 6.27 1.33 4.85
N PHE A 337 5.20 0.57 5.07
CA PHE A 337 3.87 0.92 4.56
C PHE A 337 3.09 1.82 5.52
N PHE A 338 2.97 1.41 6.78
CA PHE A 338 2.27 2.17 7.81
C PHE A 338 3.24 3.11 8.51
N LYS A 339 2.75 4.31 8.86
CA LYS A 339 3.50 5.27 9.66
C LYS A 339 3.31 4.98 11.13
N ASP A 340 4.31 5.35 11.91
CA ASP A 340 4.23 5.36 13.37
C ASP A 340 3.08 6.23 13.85
N ARG A 341 2.34 5.70 14.82
CA ARG A 341 1.09 6.27 15.30
C ARG A 341 1.34 7.34 16.33
N HIS A 342 2.05 8.38 15.91
CA HIS A 342 2.35 9.55 16.73
C HIS A 342 1.09 10.27 17.23
N TRP A 343 -0.11 9.97 16.76
CA TRP A 343 -1.37 10.56 17.27
C TRP A 343 -1.91 9.88 18.53
N LEU A 344 -1.40 8.69 18.91
CA LEU A 344 -1.96 7.90 20.02
C LEU A 344 -1.96 8.65 21.35
N HIS A 345 -1.00 9.55 21.58
CA HIS A 345 -0.93 10.30 22.83
C HIS A 345 -2.07 11.32 23.00
N HIS A 346 -2.68 11.78 21.90
CA HIS A 346 -3.84 12.66 21.97
C HIS A 346 -5.14 11.87 22.16
N GLU A 347 -5.31 10.77 21.43
CA GLU A 347 -6.56 10.01 21.41
C GLU A 347 -6.67 9.01 22.57
N PHE A 348 -5.53 8.44 22.98
CA PHE A 348 -5.41 7.39 24.00
C PHE A 348 -4.39 7.79 25.09
N PRO A 349 -4.65 8.87 25.86
CA PRO A 349 -3.78 9.27 26.97
C PRO A 349 -3.61 8.16 28.03
N GLU A 350 -4.60 7.26 28.17
CA GLU A 350 -4.55 6.11 29.10
C GLU A 350 -3.43 5.12 28.73
N LEU A 351 -3.14 4.98 27.43
CA LEU A 351 -2.05 4.16 26.91
C LEU A 351 -0.70 4.80 27.21
N VAL A 352 -0.57 6.11 27.02
CA VAL A 352 0.66 6.86 27.37
C VAL A 352 0.89 6.85 28.88
N ALA A 353 -0.17 6.94 29.69
CA ALA A 353 -0.03 6.86 31.14
C ALA A 353 0.56 5.52 31.62
N THR A 354 0.62 4.47 30.79
CA THR A 354 1.29 3.21 31.14
C THR A 354 2.81 3.33 31.17
N THR A 355 3.36 4.35 30.51
CA THR A 355 4.79 4.54 30.33
C THR A 355 5.44 5.38 31.43
N ALA A 356 4.66 5.94 32.35
CA ALA A 356 5.15 6.78 33.44
C ALA A 356 5.98 5.97 34.45
N ALA A 357 7.10 6.55 34.92
CA ALA A 357 8.08 5.87 35.79
C ALA A 357 7.48 5.31 37.09
N ASP A 358 6.44 5.95 37.63
CA ASP A 358 5.77 5.61 38.88
C ASP A 358 4.49 4.77 38.72
N ARG A 359 4.14 4.38 37.48
CA ARG A 359 2.90 3.63 37.18
C ARG A 359 2.83 2.25 37.84
N GLY A 360 3.98 1.64 38.14
CA GLY A 360 4.06 0.26 38.64
C GLY A 360 3.77 -0.79 37.56
N PRO A 361 3.55 -2.06 37.95
CA PRO A 361 3.28 -3.15 37.02
C PRO A 361 2.09 -2.88 36.11
N CYS A 362 2.31 -2.95 34.79
CA CYS A 362 1.27 -2.72 33.80
C CYS A 362 1.50 -3.64 32.58
N ALA A 363 0.44 -4.29 32.11
CA ALA A 363 0.47 -5.17 30.95
C ALA A 363 -0.48 -4.69 29.85
N VAL A 364 0.06 -4.49 28.65
CA VAL A 364 -0.70 -3.99 27.49
C VAL A 364 -0.55 -4.96 26.32
N LEU A 365 -1.66 -5.31 25.68
CA LEU A 365 -1.68 -6.11 24.46
C LEU A 365 -2.08 -5.23 23.27
N GLU A 366 -1.21 -5.13 22.26
CA GLU A 366 -1.58 -4.71 20.91
C GLU A 366 -1.96 -5.95 20.09
N VAL A 367 -3.20 -5.99 19.61
CA VAL A 367 -3.66 -7.01 18.65
C VAL A 367 -3.61 -6.43 17.25
N GLY A 368 -3.20 -7.22 16.26
CA GLY A 368 -2.94 -6.74 14.90
C GLY A 368 -1.74 -5.78 14.88
N CYS A 369 -0.64 -6.17 15.54
CA CYS A 369 0.51 -5.30 15.74
C CYS A 369 1.22 -4.89 14.44
N GLY A 370 1.04 -5.65 13.35
CA GLY A 370 1.63 -5.34 12.05
C GLY A 370 3.15 -5.19 12.14
N ALA A 371 3.66 -4.02 11.76
CA ALA A 371 5.08 -3.70 11.86
C ALA A 371 5.50 -3.05 13.21
N GLY A 372 4.61 -3.02 14.21
CA GLY A 372 4.87 -2.47 15.53
C GLY A 372 4.76 -0.95 15.65
N ASN A 373 4.01 -0.30 14.75
CA ASN A 373 3.88 1.17 14.69
C ASN A 373 3.17 1.81 15.91
N THR A 374 2.65 1.01 16.84
CA THR A 374 2.14 1.45 18.15
C THR A 374 3.15 1.10 19.25
N VAL A 375 3.58 -0.16 19.34
CA VAL A 375 4.47 -0.62 20.42
C VAL A 375 5.86 0.01 20.39
N PHE A 376 6.47 0.27 19.23
CA PHE A 376 7.81 0.87 19.19
C PHE A 376 7.81 2.33 19.67
N PRO A 377 6.91 3.22 19.20
CA PRO A 377 6.81 4.56 19.78
C PRO A 377 6.54 4.55 21.29
N LEU A 378 5.74 3.59 21.80
CA LEU A 378 5.51 3.45 23.24
C LEU A 378 6.77 3.04 24.00
N LEU A 379 7.56 2.11 23.46
CA LEU A 379 8.85 1.70 24.04
C LEU A 379 9.86 2.85 24.04
N GLU A 380 9.93 3.61 22.95
CA GLU A 380 10.87 4.74 22.82
C GLU A 380 10.59 5.83 23.87
N MET A 381 9.33 6.10 24.17
CA MET A 381 8.94 7.07 25.20
C MET A 381 8.86 6.45 26.61
N ASN A 382 9.12 5.15 26.76
CA ASN A 382 8.89 4.46 28.01
C ASN A 382 9.84 4.90 29.12
N GLN A 383 9.29 5.12 30.31
CA GLN A 383 10.02 5.36 31.55
C GLN A 383 9.64 4.35 32.65
N ASN A 384 8.63 3.50 32.42
CA ASN A 384 8.16 2.50 33.36
C ASN A 384 8.96 1.18 33.20
N PRO A 385 9.82 0.80 34.16
CA PRO A 385 10.58 -0.44 34.09
C PRO A 385 9.69 -1.70 34.21
N HIS A 386 8.44 -1.56 34.66
CA HIS A 386 7.50 -2.65 34.85
C HIS A 386 6.44 -2.77 33.75
N LEU A 387 6.55 -1.97 32.68
CA LEU A 387 5.67 -2.08 31.52
C LEU A 387 5.98 -3.35 30.72
N ARG A 388 4.97 -4.20 30.57
CA ARG A 388 5.00 -5.40 29.72
C ARG A 388 4.10 -5.17 28.50
N LEU A 389 4.70 -5.11 27.32
CA LEU A 389 3.99 -5.04 26.06
C LEU A 389 3.92 -6.42 25.42
N PHE A 390 2.73 -6.77 24.92
CA PHE A 390 2.48 -7.93 24.08
C PHE A 390 2.04 -7.42 22.70
N ALA A 391 2.68 -7.90 21.64
CA ALA A 391 2.37 -7.52 20.27
C ALA A 391 2.01 -8.78 19.46
N CYS A 392 0.71 -8.97 19.22
CA CYS A 392 0.21 -10.15 18.53
C CYS A 392 -0.36 -9.79 17.16
N ASP A 393 -0.15 -10.67 16.18
CA ASP A 393 -0.78 -10.61 14.87
C ASP A 393 -1.04 -12.05 14.42
N TYR A 394 -2.10 -12.30 13.64
CA TYR A 394 -2.26 -13.65 13.05
C TYR A 394 -1.27 -13.87 11.90
N SER A 395 -0.66 -12.80 11.37
CA SER A 395 0.34 -12.88 10.32
C SER A 395 1.69 -13.21 10.93
N SER A 396 2.23 -14.35 10.53
CA SER A 396 3.58 -14.77 10.92
C SER A 396 4.65 -13.79 10.42
N GLU A 397 4.43 -13.19 9.25
CA GLU A 397 5.33 -12.19 8.69
C GLU A 397 5.28 -10.85 9.42
N ALA A 398 4.11 -10.40 9.88
CA ALA A 398 4.00 -9.22 10.74
C ALA A 398 4.81 -9.40 12.03
N VAL A 399 4.61 -10.54 12.71
CA VAL A 399 5.37 -10.89 13.93
C VAL A 399 6.87 -10.96 13.64
N ARG A 400 7.28 -11.50 12.49
CA ARG A 400 8.69 -11.50 12.07
C ARG A 400 9.25 -10.09 11.90
N VAL A 401 8.48 -9.15 11.34
CA VAL A 401 8.87 -7.73 11.20
C VAL A 401 9.01 -7.05 12.57
N VAL A 402 8.13 -7.32 13.53
CA VAL A 402 8.29 -6.83 14.90
C VAL A 402 9.56 -7.38 15.53
N LYS A 403 9.80 -8.69 15.42
CA LYS A 403 10.97 -9.35 16.01
C LYS A 403 12.31 -8.94 15.41
N SER A 404 12.32 -8.39 14.18
CA SER A 404 13.55 -7.91 13.54
C SER A 404 13.96 -6.49 13.95
N ASN A 405 13.12 -5.77 14.70
CA ASN A 405 13.44 -4.44 15.19
C ASN A 405 14.43 -4.51 16.37
N PRO A 406 15.52 -3.72 16.39
CA PRO A 406 16.46 -3.69 17.51
C PRO A 406 15.83 -3.43 18.89
N LEU A 407 14.74 -2.64 18.95
CA LEU A 407 14.02 -2.37 20.20
C LEU A 407 13.25 -3.58 20.74
N TYR A 408 13.03 -4.62 19.92
CA TYR A 408 12.44 -5.88 20.39
C TYR A 408 13.40 -6.63 21.31
N GLU A 409 14.67 -6.73 20.91
CA GLU A 409 15.70 -7.45 21.69
C GLU A 409 16.23 -6.63 22.86
N SER A 410 16.33 -5.31 22.70
CA SER A 410 16.95 -4.42 23.69
C SER A 410 16.15 -3.12 23.87
N PRO A 411 14.95 -3.18 24.46
CA PRO A 411 14.22 -1.97 24.84
C PRO A 411 14.98 -1.20 25.93
N PRO A 412 14.94 0.15 25.94
CA PRO A 412 15.60 0.95 26.98
C PRO A 412 15.11 0.63 28.41
N VAL A 413 13.79 0.46 28.57
CA VAL A 413 13.11 0.04 29.80
C VAL A 413 11.81 -0.71 29.46
N GLY A 414 11.37 -1.60 30.36
CA GLY A 414 10.21 -2.47 30.14
C GLY A 414 10.54 -3.69 29.28
N SER A 415 9.51 -4.37 28.77
CA SER A 415 9.67 -5.57 27.93
C SER A 415 8.65 -5.64 26.81
N LEU A 416 9.03 -6.23 25.67
CA LEU A 416 8.13 -6.55 24.57
C LEU A 416 8.18 -8.05 24.26
N THR A 417 7.02 -8.69 24.14
CA THR A 417 6.88 -10.07 23.65
C THR A 417 5.98 -10.07 22.44
N SER A 418 6.35 -10.81 21.39
CA SER A 418 5.55 -10.91 20.17
C SER A 418 5.33 -12.36 19.76
N SER A 419 4.08 -12.68 19.41
CA SER A 419 3.65 -14.04 19.09
C SER A 419 2.59 -14.02 17.99
N VAL A 420 2.54 -15.10 17.21
CA VAL A 420 1.49 -15.32 16.22
C VAL A 420 0.24 -15.73 16.96
N TRP A 421 -0.82 -14.94 16.86
CA TRP A 421 -2.08 -15.24 17.50
C TRP A 421 -3.25 -14.63 16.73
N ASP A 422 -4.24 -15.48 16.46
CA ASP A 422 -5.52 -15.07 15.90
C ASP A 422 -6.47 -14.70 17.04
N LEU A 423 -6.88 -13.43 17.04
CA LEU A 423 -7.83 -12.86 17.99
C LEU A 423 -9.12 -13.67 18.08
N SER A 424 -9.56 -14.30 16.99
CA SER A 424 -10.79 -15.10 16.93
C SER A 424 -10.58 -16.58 17.23
N SER A 425 -9.36 -17.00 17.57
CA SER A 425 -9.06 -18.40 17.85
C SER A 425 -9.75 -18.91 19.11
N THR A 426 -10.11 -20.19 19.09
CA THR A 426 -10.84 -20.88 20.15
C THR A 426 -10.14 -22.19 20.53
N SER A 427 -10.44 -22.70 21.72
CA SER A 427 -9.88 -23.97 22.20
C SER A 427 -10.99 -24.92 22.68
N PRO A 428 -11.22 -26.06 21.99
CA PRO A 428 -10.67 -26.41 20.68
C PRO A 428 -11.22 -25.49 19.56
N PRO A 429 -10.66 -25.53 18.33
CA PRO A 429 -11.19 -24.77 17.20
C PRO A 429 -12.63 -25.15 16.86
N VAL A 430 -13.43 -24.16 16.44
CA VAL A 430 -14.79 -24.38 15.94
C VAL A 430 -14.76 -25.30 14.71
N SER A 431 -15.63 -26.30 14.70
CA SER A 431 -15.80 -27.23 13.58
C SER A 431 -17.26 -27.67 13.48
N ALA A 432 -17.59 -28.53 12.50
CA ALA A 432 -18.93 -29.11 12.39
C ALA A 432 -19.33 -29.91 13.65
N ASP A 433 -18.36 -30.52 14.34
CA ASP A 433 -18.57 -31.34 15.53
C ASP A 433 -18.27 -30.60 16.84
N MET A 434 -17.68 -29.40 16.79
CA MET A 434 -17.38 -28.54 17.93
C MET A 434 -18.02 -27.16 17.73
N PRO A 435 -19.27 -26.96 18.19
CA PRO A 435 -19.94 -25.67 18.06
C PRO A 435 -19.31 -24.62 18.97
N PHE A 436 -19.42 -23.34 18.61
CA PHE A 436 -18.83 -22.21 19.33
C PHE A 436 -19.15 -22.23 20.84
N ALA A 437 -20.38 -22.57 21.22
CA ALA A 437 -20.86 -22.64 22.61
C ALA A 437 -20.06 -23.63 23.49
N GLU A 438 -19.42 -24.63 22.90
CA GLU A 438 -18.62 -25.64 23.61
C GLU A 438 -17.11 -25.35 23.56
N THR A 439 -16.70 -24.28 22.90
CA THR A 439 -15.30 -23.84 22.86
C THR A 439 -14.98 -22.91 24.05
N ALA A 440 -13.72 -22.83 24.42
CA ALA A 440 -13.21 -21.85 25.38
C ALA A 440 -12.42 -20.72 24.68
N ALA A 441 -12.18 -19.64 25.42
CA ALA A 441 -11.25 -18.60 25.04
C ALA A 441 -9.83 -19.16 24.87
N LYS A 442 -9.08 -18.65 23.89
CA LYS A 442 -7.69 -19.03 23.63
C LYS A 442 -6.82 -17.78 23.64
N LEU A 443 -6.08 -17.57 24.72
CA LEU A 443 -5.20 -16.41 24.88
C LEU A 443 -3.83 -16.64 24.22
N PRO A 444 -3.10 -15.57 23.89
CA PRO A 444 -1.70 -15.66 23.46
C PRO A 444 -0.82 -16.31 24.53
N GLU A 445 0.27 -16.94 24.10
CA GLU A 445 1.29 -17.44 25.01
C GLU A 445 1.83 -16.31 25.92
N GLY A 446 1.97 -16.59 27.21
CA GLY A 446 2.46 -15.64 28.21
C GLY A 446 1.40 -14.66 28.73
N ILE A 447 0.14 -14.78 28.30
CA ILE A 447 -0.99 -13.99 28.82
C ILE A 447 -1.95 -14.90 29.57
N GLU A 448 -2.04 -14.68 30.88
CA GLU A 448 -3.02 -15.36 31.73
C GLU A 448 -4.40 -14.68 31.63
N PRO A 449 -5.50 -15.41 31.87
CA PRO A 449 -6.81 -14.80 32.03
C PRO A 449 -6.78 -13.68 33.07
N HIS A 450 -7.49 -12.60 32.77
CA HIS A 450 -7.68 -11.45 33.65
C HIS A 450 -6.38 -10.77 34.12
N SER A 451 -5.35 -10.75 33.26
CA SER A 451 -4.02 -10.22 33.61
C SER A 451 -3.63 -8.92 32.91
N LEU A 452 -4.40 -8.49 31.90
CA LEU A 452 -4.08 -7.29 31.11
C LEU A 452 -4.78 -6.05 31.65
N ASP A 453 -4.04 -4.92 31.66
CA ASP A 453 -4.56 -3.59 31.94
C ASP A 453 -5.27 -2.99 30.73
N ILE A 454 -4.68 -3.15 29.53
CA ILE A 454 -5.16 -2.53 28.30
C ILE A 454 -5.04 -3.51 27.13
N VAL A 455 -6.09 -3.58 26.32
CA VAL A 455 -6.07 -4.19 24.98
C VAL A 455 -6.30 -3.12 23.93
N VAL A 456 -5.39 -3.01 22.96
CA VAL A 456 -5.42 -2.04 21.87
C VAL A 456 -5.85 -2.74 20.58
N LEU A 457 -6.89 -2.22 19.94
CA LEU A 457 -7.49 -2.74 18.70
C LEU A 457 -7.56 -1.63 17.64
N ILE A 458 -6.52 -1.49 16.81
CA ILE A 458 -6.49 -0.46 15.76
C ILE A 458 -6.57 -1.12 14.38
N PHE A 459 -7.71 -0.96 13.69
CA PHE A 459 -8.03 -1.58 12.40
C PHE A 459 -7.96 -3.11 12.40
N VAL A 460 -8.44 -3.73 13.48
CA VAL A 460 -8.35 -5.18 13.71
C VAL A 460 -9.68 -5.87 13.44
N LEU A 461 -10.77 -5.40 14.07
CA LEU A 461 -12.07 -6.06 13.97
C LEU A 461 -12.62 -6.01 12.55
N SER A 462 -12.31 -4.95 11.80
CA SER A 462 -12.69 -4.85 10.39
C SER A 462 -12.04 -5.91 9.50
N ALA A 463 -10.89 -6.47 9.87
CA ALA A 463 -10.24 -7.52 9.10
C ALA A 463 -10.87 -8.92 9.33
N LEU A 464 -11.68 -9.05 10.38
CA LEU A 464 -12.38 -10.27 10.75
C LEU A 464 -13.72 -10.39 9.99
N HIS A 465 -14.09 -11.62 9.66
CA HIS A 465 -15.43 -11.97 9.23
C HIS A 465 -16.42 -11.77 10.39
N PRO A 466 -17.67 -11.36 10.14
CA PRO A 466 -18.69 -11.24 11.18
C PRO A 466 -18.90 -12.45 12.11
N ARG A 467 -18.49 -13.66 11.68
CA ARG A 467 -18.63 -14.90 12.48
C ARG A 467 -17.51 -15.09 13.50
N GLU A 468 -16.43 -14.32 13.35
CA GLU A 468 -15.22 -14.40 14.15
C GLU A 468 -15.28 -13.42 15.35
N TRP A 469 -16.20 -12.45 15.32
CA TRP A 469 -16.30 -11.37 16.30
C TRP A 469 -16.65 -11.84 17.71
N GLU A 470 -17.57 -12.81 17.84
CA GLU A 470 -17.97 -13.30 19.17
C GLU A 470 -16.79 -13.97 19.90
N ALA A 471 -15.99 -14.76 19.16
CA ALA A 471 -14.75 -15.34 19.68
C ALA A 471 -13.72 -14.25 20.04
N ALA A 472 -13.57 -13.25 19.16
CA ALA A 472 -12.66 -12.12 19.37
C ALA A 472 -12.98 -11.35 20.65
N VAL A 473 -14.24 -10.93 20.83
CA VAL A 473 -14.69 -10.19 22.02
C VAL A 473 -14.54 -11.05 23.27
N ARG A 474 -14.88 -12.34 23.21
CA ARG A 474 -14.69 -13.27 24.33
C ARG A 474 -13.22 -13.35 24.76
N ASN A 475 -12.29 -13.45 23.82
CA ASN A 475 -10.85 -13.47 24.12
C ASN A 475 -10.39 -12.15 24.76
N VAL A 476 -10.84 -11.00 24.25
CA VAL A 476 -10.54 -9.68 24.86
C VAL A 476 -11.06 -9.61 26.29
N ARG A 477 -12.32 -10.01 26.51
CA ARG A 477 -12.96 -10.02 27.83
C ARG A 477 -12.20 -10.92 28.81
N THR A 478 -11.83 -12.12 28.37
CA THR A 478 -11.09 -13.08 29.21
C THR A 478 -9.68 -12.60 29.52
N ALA A 479 -9.01 -11.84 28.65
CA ALA A 479 -7.66 -11.35 28.89
C ALA A 479 -7.60 -10.17 29.87
N LEU A 480 -8.65 -9.35 29.93
CA LEU A 480 -8.70 -8.13 30.73
C LEU A 480 -9.01 -8.40 32.20
N LYS A 481 -8.23 -7.75 33.08
CA LYS A 481 -8.47 -7.71 34.52
C LYS A 481 -9.73 -6.91 34.87
N PRO A 482 -10.26 -6.99 36.11
CA PRO A 482 -11.30 -6.09 36.58
C PRO A 482 -10.92 -4.61 36.37
N GLY A 483 -11.79 -3.86 35.67
CA GLY A 483 -11.55 -2.45 35.34
C GLY A 483 -10.50 -2.20 34.24
N GLY A 484 -9.94 -3.23 33.61
CA GLY A 484 -9.07 -3.10 32.44
C GLY A 484 -9.78 -2.50 31.23
N MET A 485 -9.03 -1.95 30.26
CA MET A 485 -9.58 -1.12 29.19
C MET A 485 -9.40 -1.73 27.79
N VAL A 486 -10.40 -1.52 26.94
CA VAL A 486 -10.27 -1.69 25.47
C VAL A 486 -10.12 -0.31 24.85
N LEU A 487 -9.08 -0.12 24.05
CA LEU A 487 -8.85 1.08 23.25
C LEU A 487 -8.96 0.70 21.77
N LEU A 488 -10.04 1.13 21.12
CA LEU A 488 -10.39 0.68 19.79
C LEU A 488 -10.48 1.85 18.81
N ARG A 489 -9.90 1.67 17.62
CA ARG A 489 -10.12 2.53 16.47
C ARG A 489 -10.30 1.69 15.20
N ASP A 490 -11.43 1.80 14.53
CA ASP A 490 -11.70 1.03 13.31
C ASP A 490 -12.44 1.85 12.24
N TYR A 491 -12.67 1.26 11.06
CA TYR A 491 -13.35 1.93 9.95
C TYR A 491 -14.83 2.17 10.27
N GLY A 492 -15.28 3.40 10.05
CA GLY A 492 -16.68 3.77 10.18
C GLY A 492 -17.46 3.59 8.87
N ARG A 493 -18.76 3.35 8.99
CA ARG A 493 -19.70 3.27 7.88
C ARG A 493 -19.65 4.55 7.04
N HIS A 494 -19.68 4.36 5.73
CA HIS A 494 -19.56 5.40 4.71
C HIS A 494 -18.17 6.06 4.60
N ASP A 495 -17.11 5.43 5.14
CA ASP A 495 -15.72 5.85 4.88
C ASP A 495 -15.42 5.85 3.37
N LEU A 496 -14.57 6.78 2.92
CA LEU A 496 -14.17 6.94 1.53
C LEU A 496 -13.75 5.62 0.83
N PRO A 497 -12.95 4.73 1.44
CA PRO A 497 -12.61 3.44 0.85
C PRO A 497 -13.84 2.57 0.58
N GLN A 498 -14.83 2.54 1.48
CA GLN A 498 -16.09 1.81 1.30
C GLN A 498 -16.78 2.25 0.00
N LEU A 499 -16.93 3.57 -0.15
CA LEU A 499 -17.66 4.17 -1.27
C LEU A 499 -16.92 4.05 -2.62
N ARG A 500 -15.62 3.74 -2.60
CA ARG A 500 -14.77 3.65 -3.80
C ARG A 500 -14.49 2.23 -4.26
N PHE A 501 -14.99 1.22 -3.56
CA PHE A 501 -14.87 -0.15 -4.04
C PHE A 501 -15.49 -0.29 -5.43
N ARG A 502 -14.71 -0.90 -6.32
CA ARG A 502 -15.15 -1.24 -7.68
C ARG A 502 -16.05 -2.47 -7.63
N LYS A 503 -16.66 -2.81 -8.78
CA LYS A 503 -17.47 -4.01 -8.97
C LYS A 503 -16.73 -5.28 -8.52
N GLY A 504 -17.46 -6.25 -7.98
CA GLY A 504 -16.90 -7.55 -7.57
C GLY A 504 -16.02 -7.47 -6.33
N ARG A 505 -16.35 -6.59 -5.38
CA ARG A 505 -15.57 -6.41 -4.13
C ARG A 505 -16.39 -6.55 -2.84
N LEU A 506 -17.73 -6.51 -2.94
CA LEU A 506 -18.62 -6.70 -1.79
C LEU A 506 -18.72 -8.20 -1.49
N LEU A 507 -18.21 -8.64 -0.34
CA LEU A 507 -18.28 -10.03 0.14
C LEU A 507 -19.63 -10.27 0.82
N ASP A 508 -19.98 -9.37 1.75
CA ASP A 508 -21.25 -9.35 2.48
C ASP A 508 -21.63 -7.90 2.83
N GLU A 509 -22.77 -7.70 3.48
CA GLU A 509 -23.22 -6.38 3.89
C GLU A 509 -22.16 -5.64 4.71
N ASN A 510 -21.71 -4.49 4.19
CA ASN A 510 -20.60 -3.68 4.72
C ASN A 510 -19.22 -4.39 4.80
N PHE A 511 -19.08 -5.57 4.21
CA PHE A 511 -17.86 -6.38 4.24
C PHE A 511 -17.28 -6.55 2.84
N TYR A 512 -16.01 -6.20 2.66
CA TYR A 512 -15.39 -6.09 1.34
C TYR A 512 -14.03 -6.78 1.29
N VAL A 513 -13.64 -7.20 0.09
CA VAL A 513 -12.28 -7.60 -0.25
C VAL A 513 -11.52 -6.46 -0.91
N ARG A 514 -10.27 -6.26 -0.51
CA ARG A 514 -9.34 -5.26 -1.05
C ARG A 514 -8.59 -5.79 -2.27
N GLY A 515 -7.85 -4.90 -2.93
CA GLY A 515 -7.06 -5.26 -4.12
C GLY A 515 -5.94 -6.26 -3.85
N ASP A 516 -5.46 -6.33 -2.62
CA ASP A 516 -4.44 -7.27 -2.12
C ASP A 516 -5.04 -8.56 -1.53
N GLY A 517 -6.37 -8.73 -1.61
CA GLY A 517 -7.08 -9.89 -1.07
C GLY A 517 -7.39 -9.82 0.43
N THR A 518 -6.87 -8.83 1.15
CA THR A 518 -7.25 -8.60 2.56
C THR A 518 -8.70 -8.12 2.67
N ARG A 519 -9.33 -8.34 3.82
CA ARG A 519 -10.76 -8.03 4.04
C ARG A 519 -10.93 -6.77 4.88
N VAL A 520 -12.09 -6.11 4.75
CA VAL A 520 -12.45 -4.93 5.56
C VAL A 520 -13.96 -4.83 5.76
N TYR A 521 -14.37 -4.66 7.01
CA TYR A 521 -15.72 -4.30 7.43
C TYR A 521 -15.81 -2.81 7.78
N PHE A 522 -16.98 -2.20 7.61
CA PHE A 522 -17.24 -0.80 7.99
C PHE A 522 -18.38 -0.72 9.01
N PHE A 523 -18.05 -0.28 10.22
CA PHE A 523 -18.95 -0.35 11.39
C PHE A 523 -19.74 0.93 11.62
N THR A 524 -20.90 0.80 12.23
CA THR A 524 -21.48 1.84 13.08
C THR A 524 -20.99 1.75 14.51
N PRO A 525 -21.09 2.86 15.27
CA PRO A 525 -20.90 2.85 16.71
C PRO A 525 -21.76 1.80 17.42
N ASP A 526 -23.04 1.70 17.07
CA ASP A 526 -23.99 0.78 17.71
C ASP A 526 -23.63 -0.70 17.49
N GLU A 527 -23.12 -1.05 16.30
CA GLU A 527 -22.61 -2.40 16.04
C GLU A 527 -21.44 -2.72 16.98
N LEU A 528 -20.48 -1.80 17.14
CA LEU A 528 -19.35 -1.99 18.05
C LEU A 528 -19.81 -2.09 19.52
N GLN A 529 -20.76 -1.25 19.94
CA GLN A 529 -21.33 -1.30 21.27
C GLN A 529 -22.01 -2.66 21.53
N GLY A 530 -22.83 -3.12 20.58
CA GLY A 530 -23.55 -4.39 20.66
C GLY A 530 -22.61 -5.60 20.66
N MET A 531 -21.59 -5.59 19.80
CA MET A 531 -20.56 -6.65 19.75
C MET A 531 -19.87 -6.85 21.09
N PHE A 532 -19.53 -5.77 21.77
CA PHE A 532 -18.92 -5.82 23.10
C PHE A 532 -19.93 -6.00 24.24
N ARG A 533 -21.24 -6.04 23.96
CA ARG A 533 -22.30 -5.98 24.99
C ARG A 533 -21.98 -4.88 26.01
N ALA A 534 -21.70 -3.68 25.50
CA ALA A 534 -21.30 -2.54 26.30
C ALA A 534 -22.52 -1.69 26.70
N THR A 535 -22.46 -1.06 27.88
CA THR A 535 -23.52 -0.16 28.35
C THR A 535 -23.81 0.94 27.30
N PRO A 536 -25.05 1.43 27.17
CA PRO A 536 -25.34 2.63 26.38
C PRO A 536 -24.42 3.80 26.80
N PRO A 537 -24.02 4.67 25.86
CA PRO A 537 -23.28 5.86 26.22
C PRO A 537 -24.15 6.74 27.13
N SER A 538 -23.55 7.26 28.19
CA SER A 538 -24.22 8.13 29.16
C SER A 538 -24.63 9.49 28.58
N ILE A 539 -24.09 9.84 27.41
CA ILE A 539 -24.44 11.00 26.59
C ILE A 539 -24.53 10.52 25.15
N THR A 540 -25.69 10.61 24.53
CA THR A 540 -25.84 10.43 23.08
C THR A 540 -25.32 11.68 22.39
N ALA A 541 -24.19 11.57 21.68
CA ALA A 541 -23.77 12.60 20.75
C ALA A 541 -24.65 12.50 19.49
N ASP A 542 -25.91 12.89 19.61
CA ASP A 542 -26.76 13.09 18.44
C ASP A 542 -26.54 14.53 17.94
N ASP A 543 -26.69 14.70 16.64
CA ASP A 543 -26.24 15.84 15.83
C ASP A 543 -26.82 17.22 16.22
N GLY A 544 -26.52 17.74 17.41
CA GLY A 544 -26.71 19.15 17.79
C GLY A 544 -28.00 19.52 18.51
N ASP A 545 -28.71 18.58 19.15
CA ASP A 545 -29.85 18.90 20.03
C ASP A 545 -29.61 18.40 21.47
N ALA A 546 -30.27 19.05 22.42
CA ALA A 546 -29.96 19.06 23.85
C ALA A 546 -29.64 17.68 24.47
N SER A 547 -28.56 17.66 25.26
CA SER A 547 -28.10 16.53 26.06
C SER A 547 -29.17 16.11 27.09
N THR A 548 -29.81 14.96 26.85
CA THR A 548 -30.69 14.33 27.83
C THR A 548 -29.86 13.33 28.65
N PRO A 549 -29.88 13.37 30.00
CA PRO A 549 -29.24 12.34 30.82
C PRO A 549 -29.83 10.96 30.50
N ALA A 550 -28.97 9.98 30.25
CA ALA A 550 -29.42 8.60 30.08
C ALA A 550 -30.01 8.06 31.39
N GLU A 551 -31.07 7.25 31.29
CA GLU A 551 -31.66 6.50 32.42
C GLU A 551 -30.59 5.63 33.12
N PRO A 552 -30.74 5.34 34.42
CA PRO A 552 -29.84 4.45 35.14
C PRO A 552 -29.74 3.08 34.45
N VAL A 553 -28.53 2.69 34.07
CA VAL A 553 -28.26 1.40 33.40
C VAL A 553 -27.90 0.36 34.45
N ASP A 554 -28.58 -0.79 34.41
CA ASP A 554 -28.19 -1.98 35.16
C ASP A 554 -26.93 -2.60 34.52
N GLU A 555 -25.76 -2.26 35.08
CA GLU A 555 -24.45 -2.73 34.59
C GLU A 555 -24.31 -4.27 34.63
N THR A 556 -25.14 -4.99 35.37
CA THR A 556 -25.05 -6.47 35.47
C THR A 556 -25.41 -7.20 34.17
N GLN A 557 -26.04 -6.53 33.22
CA GLN A 557 -26.45 -7.08 31.93
C GLN A 557 -25.37 -6.98 30.84
N TYR A 558 -24.28 -6.28 31.14
CA TYR A 558 -23.24 -5.87 30.19
C TYR A 558 -21.89 -6.49 30.57
N ASP A 559 -21.05 -6.73 29.55
CA ASP A 559 -19.68 -7.20 29.76
C ASP A 559 -18.71 -6.02 29.95
N PHE A 560 -19.06 -4.86 29.39
CA PHE A 560 -18.24 -3.66 29.41
C PHE A 560 -19.04 -2.40 29.70
N LYS A 561 -18.39 -1.43 30.32
CA LYS A 561 -18.87 -0.05 30.46
C LYS A 561 -18.32 0.80 29.32
N THR A 562 -19.20 1.53 28.65
CA THR A 562 -18.80 2.48 27.60
C THR A 562 -18.28 3.77 28.25
N LEU A 563 -17.00 4.07 28.04
CA LEU A 563 -16.36 5.32 28.45
C LEU A 563 -16.36 6.35 27.33
N GLN A 564 -16.21 5.88 26.08
CA GLN A 564 -16.29 6.71 24.88
C GLN A 564 -16.82 5.88 23.71
N LEU A 565 -17.75 6.45 22.95
CA LEU A 565 -18.25 5.91 21.69
C LEU A 565 -18.41 7.08 20.70
N ALA A 566 -17.44 7.26 19.81
CA ALA A 566 -17.37 8.41 18.92
C ALA A 566 -17.14 8.02 17.47
N THR A 567 -17.72 8.80 16.55
CA THR A 567 -17.40 8.73 15.11
C THR A 567 -16.61 9.98 14.70
N ASP A 568 -15.36 9.78 14.29
CA ASP A 568 -14.52 10.81 13.68
C ASP A 568 -14.84 10.89 12.18
N ARG A 569 -15.44 12.00 11.76
CA ARG A 569 -15.73 12.33 10.36
C ARG A 569 -14.79 13.44 9.92
N ARG A 570 -13.89 13.13 8.99
CA ARG A 570 -12.98 14.11 8.40
C ARG A 570 -13.35 14.38 6.94
N LEU A 571 -13.74 15.61 6.67
CA LEU A 571 -13.92 16.10 5.30
C LEU A 571 -12.55 16.40 4.69
N LEU A 572 -12.26 15.82 3.54
CA LEU A 572 -11.07 16.04 2.73
C LEU A 572 -11.47 16.72 1.42
N LEU A 573 -10.76 17.77 1.04
CA LEU A 573 -11.08 18.57 -0.13
C LEU A 573 -9.94 18.58 -1.14
N ASN A 574 -10.24 18.10 -2.34
CA ASN A 574 -9.42 18.39 -3.51
C ASN A 574 -9.90 19.71 -4.11
N ARG A 575 -9.23 20.80 -3.69
CA ARG A 575 -9.57 22.17 -4.11
C ARG A 575 -9.42 22.40 -5.62
N LYS A 576 -8.50 21.67 -6.29
CA LYS A 576 -8.27 21.79 -7.74
C LYS A 576 -9.39 21.16 -8.57
N GLU A 577 -9.87 19.99 -8.14
CA GLU A 577 -10.93 19.26 -8.84
C GLU A 577 -12.33 19.55 -8.29
N ARG A 578 -12.42 20.41 -7.27
CA ARG A 578 -13.64 20.68 -6.49
C ARG A 578 -14.35 19.40 -6.04
N LYS A 579 -13.58 18.45 -5.48
CA LYS A 579 -14.11 17.18 -4.95
C LYS A 579 -13.99 17.13 -3.43
N SER A 580 -15.10 16.79 -2.77
CA SER A 580 -15.15 16.42 -1.37
C SER A 580 -15.07 14.91 -1.20
N MET A 581 -14.40 14.48 -0.13
CA MET A 581 -14.23 13.07 0.23
C MET A 581 -14.31 12.97 1.74
N TRP A 582 -14.93 11.92 2.27
CA TRP A 582 -15.18 11.78 3.70
C TRP A 582 -14.40 10.61 4.25
N ARG A 583 -13.52 10.87 5.23
CA ARG A 583 -12.95 9.80 6.03
C ARG A 583 -13.80 9.58 7.27
N VAL A 584 -14.10 8.33 7.58
CA VAL A 584 -14.93 7.97 8.73
C VAL A 584 -14.25 6.87 9.54
N TRP A 585 -14.06 7.13 10.82
CA TRP A 585 -13.52 6.18 11.79
C TRP A 585 -14.39 6.14 13.03
N ASN A 586 -14.49 4.98 13.65
CA ASN A 586 -15.06 4.86 15.00
C ASN A 586 -13.91 4.78 16.00
N GLN A 587 -14.05 5.49 17.11
CA GLN A 587 -13.13 5.45 18.24
C GLN A 587 -13.92 5.12 19.50
N VAL A 588 -13.52 4.03 20.16
CA VAL A 588 -14.25 3.46 21.29
C VAL A 588 -13.29 3.20 22.45
N LYS A 589 -13.73 3.58 23.65
CA LYS A 589 -13.07 3.24 24.91
C LYS A 589 -14.06 2.49 25.79
N LEU A 590 -13.69 1.28 26.19
CA LEU A 590 -14.51 0.43 27.03
C LEU A 590 -13.74 0.05 28.29
N GLN A 591 -14.44 -0.13 29.40
CA GLN A 591 -13.89 -0.67 30.64
C GLN A 591 -14.54 -2.03 30.94
N SER A 592 -13.73 -3.03 31.27
CA SER A 592 -14.21 -4.35 31.67
C SER A 592 -15.02 -4.25 32.96
N LEU A 593 -16.25 -4.78 32.93
CA LEU A 593 -17.11 -4.94 34.11
C LEU A 593 -16.90 -6.29 34.81
N TYR A 594 -15.93 -7.07 34.36
CA TYR A 594 -15.55 -8.31 35.04
C TYR A 594 -15.22 -8.02 36.51
N SER A 595 -15.84 -8.78 37.39
CA SER A 595 -15.49 -8.85 38.80
C SER A 595 -15.04 -10.28 39.11
N GLU A 596 -13.97 -10.41 39.90
CA GLU A 596 -13.61 -11.72 40.41
C GLU A 596 -14.78 -12.28 41.23
N PRO A 597 -15.12 -13.57 41.08
CA PRO A 597 -16.05 -14.20 42.01
C PRO A 597 -15.54 -13.95 43.43
N ALA A 598 -16.37 -13.36 44.29
CA ALA A 598 -15.99 -13.11 45.68
C ALA A 598 -15.38 -14.40 46.24
N ALA A 599 -14.11 -14.35 46.62
CA ALA A 599 -13.43 -15.49 47.23
C ALA A 599 -14.34 -15.96 48.36
N GLN A 600 -14.89 -17.17 48.25
CA GLN A 600 -15.59 -17.78 49.36
C GLN A 600 -14.55 -17.90 50.46
N ALA A 601 -14.61 -16.98 51.43
CA ALA A 601 -13.81 -17.05 52.63
C ALA A 601 -14.15 -18.37 53.32
N GLN A 602 -13.28 -19.36 53.16
CA GLN A 602 -13.21 -20.57 53.96
C GLN A 602 -11.83 -20.65 54.60
#